data_AF-A0A2D5VLW8-F1
#
_entry.id   AF-A0A2D5VLW8-F1
#
_cell.length_a   1.000
_cell.length_b   1.000
_cell.length_c   1.000
_cell.angle_alpha   90.00
_cell.angle_beta   90.00
_cell.angle_gamma   90.00
#
_symmetry.space_group_name_H-M   'P 1'
#
loop_
_entity.id
_entity.type
_entity.pdbx_description
1 polymer ?
#
loop_
_entity_poly.entity_id
_entity_poly.type
_entity_poly.pdbx_seq_one_letter_code
_entity_poly.pdbx_strand_id
1 'polypeptide(L)' 'DIRDQLEHSLDLVIDGGFCGFEATTVIDMTDETPEVTRQGVGDASAFA' A
#
# COMPACT_ATOMS: atom_id res chain seq x y z
N ASP A 1 7.69 2.00 18.29
CA ASP A 1 7.30 0.78 17.56
C ASP A 1 7.42 0.79 16.01
N ILE A 2 7.91 1.85 15.35
CA ILE A 2 8.60 1.69 14.04
C ILE A 2 10.02 2.20 14.22
N ARG A 3 10.13 3.38 14.85
CA ARG A 3 11.39 3.96 15.33
C ARG A 3 12.23 2.96 16.13
N ASP A 4 11.72 2.43 17.24
CA ASP A 4 12.46 1.49 18.10
C ASP A 4 12.98 0.23 17.36
N GLN A 5 12.31 -0.17 16.26
CA GLN A 5 12.71 -1.35 15.48
C GLN A 5 13.69 -1.03 14.35
N LEU A 6 13.59 0.16 13.74
CA LEU A 6 14.22 0.47 12.46
C LEU A 6 15.10 1.74 12.46
N GLU A 7 15.22 2.47 13.58
CA GLU A 7 15.94 3.75 13.64
C GLU A 7 17.43 3.67 13.31
N HIS A 8 18.03 2.48 13.40
CA HIS A 8 19.43 2.24 13.01
C HIS A 8 19.58 1.69 11.59
N SER A 9 18.46 1.40 10.91
CA SER A 9 18.41 0.77 9.59
C SER A 9 17.88 1.70 8.51
N LEU A 10 17.44 2.90 8.88
CA LEU A 10 16.85 3.91 7.99
C LEU A 10 17.51 5.26 8.24
N ASP A 11 17.56 6.11 7.22
CA ASP A 11 18.12 7.46 7.34
C ASP A 11 17.20 8.43 8.10
N LEU A 12 15.88 8.19 8.06
CA LEU A 12 14.86 9.06 8.67
C LEU A 12 13.56 8.29 8.97
N VAL A 13 12.89 8.69 10.05
CA VAL A 13 11.52 8.25 10.39
C VAL A 13 10.63 9.49 10.55
N ILE A 14 9.52 9.54 9.80
CA ILE A 14 8.52 10.61 9.87
C ILE A 14 7.31 10.09 10.66
N ASP A 15 6.88 10.85 11.67
CA ASP A 15 5.64 10.56 12.40
C ASP A 15 4.45 11.20 11.67
N GLY A 16 3.71 10.37 10.92
CA GLY A 16 2.52 10.76 10.15
C GLY A 16 1.20 10.53 10.89
N GLY A 17 1.23 10.14 12.17
CA GLY A 17 0.04 9.67 12.87
C GLY A 17 -0.48 8.32 12.36
N PHE A 18 -1.74 8.02 12.64
CA PHE A 18 -2.38 6.74 12.30
C PHE A 18 -3.03 6.77 10.91
N CYS A 19 -2.62 5.88 10.01
CA CYS A 19 -3.09 5.82 8.62
C CYS A 19 -3.88 4.54 8.26
N GLY A 20 -4.23 3.69 9.23
CA GLY A 20 -4.85 2.38 8.99
C GLY A 20 -3.84 1.26 8.75
N PHE A 21 -4.32 0.02 8.66
CA PHE A 21 -3.49 -1.17 8.42
C PHE A 21 -3.87 -1.91 7.13
N GLU A 22 -5.00 -1.54 6.53
CA GLU A 22 -5.56 -2.17 5.36
C GLU A 22 -4.72 -1.83 4.12
N ALA A 23 -4.34 -2.87 3.39
CA ALA A 23 -3.54 -2.70 2.18
C ALA A 23 -4.32 -1.96 1.08
N THR A 24 -3.58 -1.33 0.19
CA THR A 24 -4.13 -0.75 -1.03
C THR A 24 -4.58 -1.82 -2.02
N THR A 25 -5.53 -1.44 -2.87
CA THR A 25 -5.88 -2.18 -4.09
C THR A 25 -4.72 -2.09 -5.08
N VAL A 26 -4.37 -3.23 -5.67
CA VAL A 26 -3.30 -3.34 -6.67
C VAL A 26 -3.92 -3.77 -7.99
N ILE A 27 -3.65 -3.00 -9.03
CA ILE A 27 -4.10 -3.23 -10.40
C ILE A 27 -2.85 -3.37 -11.26
N ASP A 28 -2.70 -4.51 -11.91
CA ASP A 28 -1.72 -4.72 -12.96
C ASP A 28 -2.22 -4.05 -14.25
N MET A 29 -1.40 -3.20 -14.83
CA MET A 29 -1.68 -2.46 -16.06
C MET A 29 -0.60 -2.69 -17.12
N THR A 30 0.15 -3.79 -17.02
CA THR A 30 1.24 -4.10 -17.95
C THR A 30 0.75 -4.56 -19.33
N ASP A 31 -0.41 -5.23 -19.37
CA ASP A 31 -1.08 -5.68 -20.58
C ASP A 31 -2.23 -4.73 -21.00
N GLU A 32 -2.83 -4.99 -22.17
CA GLU A 32 -3.95 -4.17 -22.69
C GLU A 32 -5.20 -4.19 -21.79
N THR A 33 -5.40 -5.28 -21.04
CA THR A 33 -6.53 -5.43 -20.12
C THR A 33 -6.02 -5.38 -18.69
N PRO A 34 -6.45 -4.40 -17.86
CA PRO A 34 -6.05 -4.33 -16.47
C PRO A 34 -6.52 -5.54 -15.65
N GLU A 35 -5.69 -6.01 -14.72
CA GLU A 35 -6.02 -7.14 -13.83
C GLU A 35 -5.95 -6.71 -12.36
N VAL A 36 -6.99 -7.02 -11.58
CA VAL A 36 -6.98 -6.78 -10.13
C VAL A 36 -6.20 -7.91 -9.44
N THR A 37 -4.93 -7.66 -9.11
CA THR A 37 -4.07 -8.64 -8.42
C THR A 37 -4.30 -8.68 -6.91
N ARG A 38 -4.84 -7.59 -6.33
CA ARG A 38 -5.29 -7.55 -4.93
C ARG A 38 -6.40 -6.53 -4.73
N GLN A 39 -7.52 -6.95 -4.15
CA GLN A 39 -8.54 -6.05 -3.62
C GLN A 39 -8.13 -5.53 -2.23
N GLY A 40 -8.08 -4.21 -2.07
CA GLY A 40 -7.79 -3.52 -0.82
C GLY A 40 -8.82 -2.43 -0.52
N VAL A 41 -8.40 -1.32 0.09
CA VAL A 41 -9.30 -0.19 0.43
C VAL A 41 -9.87 0.57 -0.76
N GLY A 42 -9.26 0.46 -1.94
CA GLY A 42 -9.73 1.15 -3.15
C GLY A 42 -10.81 0.34 -3.87
N ASP A 43 -11.91 0.98 -4.24
CA ASP A 43 -12.94 0.32 -5.06
C ASP A 43 -12.39 -0.01 -6.46
N ALA A 44 -12.41 -1.31 -6.80
CA ALA A 44 -11.93 -1.82 -8.08
C ALA A 44 -13.09 -2.26 -9.00
N SER A 45 -14.34 -1.93 -8.68
CA SER A 45 -15.52 -2.33 -9.46
C SER A 45 -15.46 -1.92 -10.93
N ALA A 46 -14.70 -0.87 -11.27
CA ALA A 46 -14.44 -0.43 -12.63
C ALA A 46 -13.53 -1.36 -13.46
N PHE A 47 -12.87 -2.34 -12.82
CA PHE A 47 -11.86 -3.23 -13.42
C PHE A 47 -12.23 -4.72 -13.28
N ALA A 48 -13.47 -5.02 -12.85
CA ALA A 48 -13.98 -6.38 -12.63
C ALA A 48 -14.80 -6.90 -13.83
#